data_AF-A0A8J5CQ88-F1
#
_entry.id   AF-A0A8J5CQ88-F1
#
_cell.length_a   1.000
_cell.length_b   1.000
_cell.length_c   1.000
_cell.angle_alpha   90.00
_cell.angle_beta   90.00
_cell.angle_gamma   90.00
#
_symmetry.space_group_name_H-M   'P 1'
#
loop_
_entity.id
_entity.type
_entity.pdbx_description
1 polymer ?
#
loop_
_entity_poly.entity_id
_entity_poly.type
_entity_poly.pdbx_seq_one_letter_code
_entity_poly.pdbx_strand_id
1 'polypeptide(L)'
;MDEVGEEDIVELLASHDEELSNEDLMAIEQVRALEEETAEEDDPEPQLHLTRKILADVISKFESGIHDIVNNDPNRERSLKFENTVRSALTAYKMLHQEKVHQAQQTTITSFFTKPAATSPASSTSTSSDDDAPTSPQSNVMACERRSTDVVWLLEKSPTSSFLGNRLPSRGEVLQVFLFHHKIQKEVLFAAAASTAEKVLEVWRRANIPTSDVSWVKKKILKLYEEYGALAKSKSRKTETLEMKRCIFRDSLEDMFDIAHSKAMEAKIPEEDKAFFEAQREDRQSCSMAGVDEKLKRATEEKRRKRQRMEEMKKKDAAASSSTLDRDVALALDLDSSEHDRVIRMQIMGRILEELSKQTRHLNTDLRTSNSQAFKSQVIQIHGRSN
;
A
#
# COMPACT_ATOMS: atom_id res chain seq x y z
N MET A 1 -10.55 -39.99 8.48
CA MET A 1 -9.51 -39.56 7.53
C MET A 1 -8.76 -40.82 7.24
N ASP A 2 -9.03 -41.41 6.07
CA ASP A 2 -8.40 -42.65 5.66
C ASP A 2 -6.93 -42.32 5.34
N GLU A 3 -6.04 -43.02 6.02
CA GLU A 3 -4.59 -42.91 5.85
C GLU A 3 -4.25 -43.48 4.47
N VAL A 4 -3.83 -42.61 3.54
CA VAL A 4 -3.30 -43.03 2.23
C VAL A 4 -2.01 -43.79 2.50
N GLY A 5 -2.01 -45.08 2.19
CA GLY A 5 -0.87 -45.96 2.43
C GLY A 5 0.30 -45.59 1.53
N GLU A 6 1.53 -45.82 2.00
CA GLU A 6 2.71 -45.64 1.15
C GLU A 6 2.67 -46.56 -0.08
N GLU A 7 1.89 -47.66 -0.04
CA GLU A 7 1.64 -48.52 -1.19
C GLU A 7 0.83 -47.84 -2.29
N ASP A 8 -0.17 -47.01 -1.94
CA ASP A 8 -1.01 -46.29 -2.90
C ASP A 8 -0.19 -45.26 -3.70
N ILE A 9 0.82 -44.67 -3.06
CA ILE A 9 1.71 -43.68 -3.68
C ILE A 9 2.66 -44.36 -4.69
N VAL A 10 3.10 -45.58 -4.39
CA VAL A 10 4.00 -46.34 -5.27
C VAL A 10 3.25 -46.87 -6.49
N GLU A 11 2.00 -47.31 -6.34
CA GLU A 11 1.17 -47.74 -7.47
C GLU A 11 0.87 -46.58 -8.43
N LEU A 12 0.64 -45.38 -7.89
CA LEU A 12 0.40 -44.17 -8.69
C LEU A 12 1.64 -43.73 -9.48
N LEU A 13 2.84 -43.90 -8.92
CA LEU A 13 4.10 -43.61 -9.61
C LEU A 13 4.40 -44.66 -10.69
N ALA A 14 4.06 -45.94 -10.47
CA ALA A 14 4.27 -47.00 -11.46
C ALA A 14 3.35 -46.88 -12.69
N SER A 15 2.12 -46.35 -12.51
CA SER A 15 1.17 -46.16 -13.62
C SER A 15 1.50 -45.00 -14.57
N HIS A 16 2.41 -44.10 -14.20
CA HIS A 16 2.80 -42.94 -15.02
C HIS A 16 4.15 -43.09 -15.74
N ASP A 17 4.83 -44.22 -15.54
CA ASP A 17 6.09 -44.57 -16.22
C ASP A 17 5.87 -45.35 -17.54
N GLU A 18 4.61 -45.47 -17.99
CA GLU A 18 4.30 -46.04 -19.30
C GLU A 18 4.63 -45.03 -20.42
N GLU A 19 5.68 -45.33 -21.18
CA GLU A 19 6.07 -44.55 -22.37
C GLU A 19 4.94 -44.62 -23.41
N LEU A 20 4.41 -43.45 -23.81
CA LEU A 20 3.46 -43.29 -24.92
C LEU A 20 3.91 -44.12 -26.13
N SER A 21 3.08 -45.08 -26.55
CA SER A 21 3.45 -45.95 -27.65
C SER A 21 3.44 -45.17 -28.96
N ASN A 22 4.22 -45.61 -29.95
CA ASN A 22 4.21 -44.99 -31.29
C ASN A 22 2.81 -45.02 -31.94
N GLU A 23 1.91 -45.89 -31.47
CA GLU A 23 0.53 -45.98 -31.90
C GLU A 23 -0.32 -44.80 -31.38
N ASP A 24 -0.10 -44.39 -30.12
CA ASP A 24 -0.80 -43.24 -29.51
C ASP A 24 -0.36 -41.92 -30.15
N LEU A 25 0.90 -41.85 -30.60
CA LEU A 25 1.42 -40.70 -31.33
C LEU A 25 0.81 -40.60 -32.74
N MET A 26 0.64 -41.73 -33.45
CA MET A 26 -0.07 -41.78 -34.73
C MET A 26 -1.55 -41.43 -34.59
N ALA A 27 -2.20 -41.86 -33.50
CA ALA A 27 -3.59 -41.53 -33.23
C ALA A 27 -3.81 -40.02 -33.04
N ILE A 28 -2.88 -39.32 -32.37
CA ILE A 28 -2.97 -37.86 -32.18
C ILE A 28 -2.77 -37.12 -33.51
N GLU A 29 -1.86 -37.57 -34.37
CA GLU A 29 -1.63 -36.95 -35.68
C GLU A 29 -2.81 -37.19 -36.63
N GLN A 30 -3.43 -38.37 -36.57
CA GLN A 30 -4.61 -38.69 -37.38
C GLN A 30 -5.87 -37.94 -36.93
N VAL A 31 -6.04 -37.71 -35.62
CA VAL A 31 -7.10 -36.83 -35.08
C VAL A 31 -6.88 -35.38 -35.52
N ARG A 32 -5.64 -34.89 -35.50
CA ARG A 32 -5.33 -33.52 -35.94
C ARG A 32 -5.54 -33.32 -37.45
N ALA A 33 -5.22 -34.33 -38.26
CA ALA A 33 -5.49 -34.33 -39.70
C ALA A 33 -6.99 -34.36 -40.02
N LEU A 34 -7.79 -35.09 -39.23
CA LEU A 34 -9.26 -35.12 -39.34
C LEU A 34 -9.91 -33.82 -38.85
N GLU A 35 -9.38 -33.17 -37.81
CA GLU A 35 -9.80 -31.83 -37.38
C GLU A 35 -9.48 -30.76 -38.44
N GLU A 36 -8.40 -30.95 -39.21
CA GLU A 36 -8.01 -30.04 -40.29
C GLU A 36 -8.84 -30.27 -41.58
N GLU A 37 -9.33 -31.48 -41.81
CA GLU A 37 -10.27 -31.80 -42.91
C GLU A 37 -11.75 -31.49 -42.61
N THR A 38 -12.14 -31.34 -41.34
CA THR A 38 -13.51 -30.97 -40.93
C THR A 38 -13.72 -29.47 -40.72
N ALA A 39 -12.67 -28.67 -40.92
CA ALA A 39 -12.80 -27.23 -41.10
C ALA A 39 -13.37 -26.94 -42.50
N GLU A 40 -14.67 -27.21 -42.68
CA GLU A 40 -15.43 -26.74 -43.84
C GLU A 40 -15.24 -25.23 -44.03
N GLU A 41 -15.16 -24.83 -45.30
CA GLU A 41 -15.02 -23.45 -45.77
C GLU A 41 -16.18 -22.56 -45.30
N ASP A 42 -16.10 -22.00 -44.09
CA ASP A 42 -16.97 -20.90 -43.66
C ASP A 42 -16.24 -19.55 -43.82
N ASP A 43 -16.83 -18.70 -44.65
CA ASP A 43 -16.45 -17.30 -44.89
C ASP A 43 -16.27 -16.55 -43.56
N PRO A 44 -15.08 -16.01 -43.21
CA PRO A 44 -14.88 -15.42 -41.90
C PRO A 44 -15.57 -14.05 -41.83
N GLU A 45 -16.69 -14.00 -41.10
CA GLU A 45 -17.29 -12.76 -40.59
C GLU A 45 -16.20 -11.84 -40.00
N PRO A 46 -16.24 -10.53 -40.27
CA PRO A 46 -15.21 -9.60 -39.81
C PRO A 46 -15.27 -9.46 -38.27
N GLN A 47 -14.41 -10.22 -37.59
CA GLN A 47 -14.26 -10.11 -36.15
C GLN A 47 -13.79 -8.69 -35.79
N LEU A 48 -14.62 -7.93 -35.07
CA LEU A 48 -14.35 -6.55 -34.63
C LEU A 48 -13.24 -6.54 -33.57
N HIS A 49 -11.99 -6.66 -34.00
CA HIS A 49 -10.85 -6.67 -33.11
C HIS A 49 -10.36 -5.22 -32.90
N LEU A 50 -10.21 -4.81 -31.64
CA LEU A 50 -9.51 -3.57 -31.26
C LEU A 50 -8.03 -3.69 -31.61
N THR A 51 -7.72 -3.53 -32.90
CA THR A 51 -6.36 -3.59 -33.42
C THR A 51 -5.53 -2.44 -32.86
N ARG A 52 -4.20 -2.62 -32.85
CA ARG A 52 -3.26 -1.57 -32.44
C ARG A 52 -3.50 -0.25 -33.18
N LYS A 53 -3.78 -0.31 -34.49
CA LYS A 53 -4.03 0.88 -35.32
C LYS A 53 -5.32 1.59 -34.93
N ILE A 54 -6.40 0.83 -34.70
CA ILE A 54 -7.70 1.37 -34.26
C ILE A 54 -7.55 2.04 -32.89
N LEU A 55 -6.86 1.38 -31.94
CA LEU A 55 -6.63 1.95 -30.61
C LEU A 55 -5.83 3.26 -30.67
N ALA A 56 -4.76 3.32 -31.47
CA ALA A 56 -3.96 4.53 -31.63
C ALA A 56 -4.79 5.70 -32.21
N ASP A 57 -5.60 5.42 -33.24
CA ASP A 57 -6.47 6.41 -33.88
C ASP A 57 -7.55 6.94 -32.92
N VAL A 58 -8.24 6.03 -32.21
CA VAL A 58 -9.26 6.40 -31.22
C VAL A 58 -8.66 7.27 -30.12
N ILE A 59 -7.53 6.86 -29.53
CA ILE A 59 -6.85 7.64 -28.49
C ILE A 59 -6.49 9.04 -29.02
N SER A 60 -5.96 9.14 -30.24
CA SER A 60 -5.61 10.44 -30.84
C SER A 60 -6.82 11.35 -31.02
N LYS A 61 -7.96 10.80 -31.46
CA LYS A 61 -9.20 11.57 -31.64
C LYS A 61 -9.71 12.14 -30.33
N PHE A 62 -9.67 11.35 -29.25
CA PHE A 62 -10.06 11.84 -27.94
C PHE A 62 -9.11 12.91 -27.39
N GLU A 63 -7.79 12.73 -27.53
CA GLU A 63 -6.84 13.75 -27.07
C GLU A 63 -6.99 15.07 -27.85
N SER A 64 -7.26 15.00 -29.15
CA SER A 64 -7.60 16.19 -29.95
C SER A 64 -8.89 16.84 -29.47
N GLY A 65 -9.96 16.08 -29.26
CA GLY A 65 -11.24 16.62 -28.78
C GLY A 65 -11.15 17.22 -27.37
N ILE A 66 -10.35 16.62 -26.49
CA ILE A 66 -10.02 17.21 -25.18
C ILE A 66 -9.31 18.55 -25.36
N HIS A 67 -8.29 18.61 -26.23
CA HIS A 67 -7.56 19.84 -26.49
C HIS A 67 -8.48 20.96 -26.98
N ASP A 68 -9.38 20.65 -27.92
CA ASP A 68 -10.34 21.61 -28.45
C ASP A 68 -11.31 22.12 -27.37
N ILE A 69 -11.85 21.22 -26.53
CA ILE A 69 -12.76 21.60 -25.45
C ILE A 69 -12.05 22.44 -24.39
N VAL A 70 -10.83 22.06 -23.97
CA VAL A 70 -10.08 22.79 -22.94
C VAL A 70 -9.71 24.19 -23.41
N ASN A 71 -9.39 24.38 -24.69
CA ASN A 71 -8.99 25.68 -25.24
C ASN A 71 -10.18 26.59 -25.59
N ASN A 72 -11.34 26.03 -25.94
CA ASN A 72 -12.49 26.81 -26.40
C ASN A 72 -13.60 26.97 -25.34
N ASP A 73 -13.59 26.20 -24.25
CA ASP A 73 -14.59 26.31 -23.18
C ASP A 73 -14.30 27.51 -22.25
N PRO A 74 -15.20 28.52 -22.17
CA PRO A 74 -15.04 29.65 -21.25
C PRO A 74 -15.07 29.26 -19.77
N ASN A 75 -15.70 28.12 -19.43
CA ASN A 75 -15.74 27.60 -18.07
C ASN A 75 -14.65 26.55 -17.86
N ARG A 76 -13.54 26.99 -17.26
CA ARG A 76 -12.37 26.15 -16.98
C ARG A 76 -12.65 25.00 -16.02
N GLU A 77 -13.53 25.17 -15.04
CA GLU A 77 -13.86 24.11 -14.08
C GLU A 77 -14.62 22.97 -14.76
N ARG A 78 -15.56 23.31 -15.64
CA ARG A 78 -16.31 22.36 -16.45
C ARG A 78 -15.39 21.61 -17.42
N SER A 79 -14.54 22.31 -18.16
CA SER A 79 -13.66 21.67 -19.14
C SER A 79 -12.61 20.77 -18.49
N LEU A 80 -12.05 21.18 -17.36
CA LEU A 80 -11.12 20.35 -16.59
C LEU A 80 -11.80 19.10 -16.03
N LYS A 81 -13.07 19.20 -15.58
CA LYS A 81 -13.85 18.04 -15.13
C LYS A 81 -14.12 17.05 -16.28
N PHE A 82 -14.45 17.57 -17.47
CA PHE A 82 -14.61 16.76 -18.68
C PHE A 82 -13.30 16.05 -19.05
N GLU A 83 -12.20 16.80 -19.14
CA GLU A 83 -10.86 16.29 -19.44
C GLU A 83 -10.45 15.16 -18.50
N ASN A 84 -10.59 15.36 -17.18
CA ASN A 84 -10.25 14.34 -16.18
C ASN A 84 -11.13 13.08 -16.31
N THR A 85 -12.42 13.25 -16.59
CA THR A 85 -13.35 12.12 -16.75
C THR A 85 -12.99 11.29 -17.98
N VAL A 86 -12.77 11.95 -19.13
CA VAL A 86 -12.40 11.26 -20.38
C VAL A 86 -11.03 10.61 -20.27
N ARG A 87 -10.03 11.28 -19.68
CA ARG A 87 -8.71 10.67 -19.49
C ARG A 87 -8.72 9.49 -18.55
N SER A 88 -9.52 9.55 -17.48
CA SER A 88 -9.73 8.41 -16.59
C SER A 88 -10.28 7.20 -17.37
N ALA A 89 -11.33 7.40 -18.16
CA ALA A 89 -11.93 6.36 -19.00
C ALA A 89 -10.97 5.81 -20.08
N LEU A 90 -10.11 6.65 -20.67
CA LEU A 90 -9.13 6.24 -21.68
C LEU A 90 -7.99 5.37 -21.12
N THR A 91 -7.78 5.34 -19.81
CA THR A 91 -6.65 4.63 -19.19
C THR A 91 -6.61 3.16 -19.59
N ALA A 92 -7.75 2.46 -19.55
CA ALA A 92 -7.85 1.05 -19.92
C ALA A 92 -7.45 0.79 -21.38
N TYR A 93 -7.87 1.67 -22.31
CA TYR A 93 -7.54 1.57 -23.73
C TYR A 93 -6.07 1.92 -24.03
N LYS A 94 -5.48 2.87 -23.29
CA LYS A 94 -4.05 3.18 -23.39
C LYS A 94 -3.20 2.00 -22.93
N MET A 95 -3.58 1.33 -21.85
CA MET A 95 -2.92 0.11 -21.38
C MET A 95 -3.03 -1.00 -22.42
N LEU A 96 -4.22 -1.23 -22.99
CA LEU A 96 -4.42 -2.23 -24.04
C LEU A 96 -3.59 -1.93 -25.30
N HIS A 97 -3.50 -0.67 -25.72
CA HIS A 97 -2.64 -0.27 -26.84
C HIS A 97 -1.17 -0.58 -26.55
N GLN A 98 -0.69 -0.28 -25.35
CA GLN A 98 0.69 -0.59 -24.93
C GLN A 98 0.94 -2.10 -24.89
N GLU A 99 0.01 -2.89 -24.36
CA GLU A 99 0.10 -4.34 -24.36
C GLU A 99 0.20 -4.90 -25.78
N LYS A 100 -0.65 -4.43 -26.70
CA LYS A 100 -0.59 -4.82 -28.12
C LYS A 100 0.71 -4.41 -28.80
N VAL A 101 1.30 -3.26 -28.40
CA VAL A 101 2.65 -2.85 -28.86
C VAL A 101 3.71 -3.82 -28.36
N HIS A 102 3.64 -4.25 -27.09
CA HIS A 102 4.60 -5.20 -26.50
C HIS A 102 4.46 -6.61 -27.08
N GLN A 103 3.23 -7.08 -27.32
CA GLN A 103 2.97 -8.37 -27.98
C GLN A 103 3.61 -8.41 -29.38
N ALA A 104 3.53 -7.31 -30.14
CA ALA A 104 4.17 -7.20 -31.45
C ALA A 104 5.71 -7.16 -31.40
N GLN A 105 6.31 -6.80 -30.25
CA GLN A 105 7.76 -6.83 -30.04
C GLN A 105 8.24 -8.20 -29.51
N GLN A 106 7.32 -9.04 -29.02
CA GLN A 106 7.64 -10.33 -28.37
C GLN A 106 7.59 -11.55 -29.29
N THR A 107 7.08 -11.44 -30.52
CA THR A 107 7.29 -12.47 -31.56
C THR A 107 8.59 -12.12 -32.29
N THR A 108 9.68 -12.88 -32.15
CA THR A 108 10.01 -13.99 -33.03
C THR A 108 11.29 -14.66 -32.50
N ILE A 109 11.20 -15.87 -31.94
CA ILE A 109 12.38 -16.73 -31.68
C ILE A 109 12.87 -17.43 -32.97
N THR A 110 11.98 -17.60 -33.95
CA THR A 110 12.27 -18.31 -35.19
C THR A 110 13.21 -17.59 -36.15
N SER A 111 13.55 -16.32 -35.89
CA SER A 111 14.56 -15.57 -36.65
C SER A 111 16.00 -16.02 -36.37
N PHE A 112 16.23 -16.81 -35.31
CA PHE A 112 17.54 -17.36 -34.96
C PHE A 112 17.82 -18.73 -35.63
N PHE A 113 16.86 -19.32 -36.35
CA PHE A 113 17.01 -20.63 -37.01
C PHE A 113 17.20 -20.52 -38.54
N THR A 114 17.67 -19.38 -39.05
CA THR A 114 18.00 -19.26 -40.48
C THR A 114 19.39 -19.87 -40.74
N LYS A 115 19.38 -21.05 -41.35
CA LYS A 115 20.52 -21.82 -41.86
C LYS A 115 21.43 -20.97 -42.78
N PRO A 116 22.76 -20.96 -42.61
CA PRO A 116 23.64 -20.23 -43.53
C PRO A 116 23.93 -21.07 -44.78
N ALA A 117 23.68 -20.51 -45.96
CA ALA A 117 24.16 -21.02 -47.24
C ALA A 117 25.37 -20.19 -47.71
N ALA A 118 26.29 -20.88 -48.38
CA ALA A 118 27.68 -20.53 -48.62
C ALA A 118 27.93 -19.50 -49.76
N THR A 119 28.93 -18.65 -49.51
CA THR A 119 30.08 -18.26 -50.37
C THR A 119 29.90 -17.72 -51.81
N SER A 120 30.03 -16.38 -51.95
CA SER A 120 30.90 -15.53 -52.85
C SER A 120 30.97 -15.75 -54.39
N PRO A 121 31.65 -14.88 -55.20
CA PRO A 121 32.10 -13.47 -55.04
C PRO A 121 31.88 -12.54 -56.29
N ALA A 122 32.27 -11.26 -56.13
CA ALA A 122 33.04 -10.40 -57.07
C ALA A 122 32.39 -9.23 -57.86
N SER A 123 33.12 -8.10 -57.79
CA SER A 123 33.31 -7.00 -58.77
C SER A 123 32.23 -5.92 -58.90
N SER A 124 32.48 -4.62 -59.11
CA SER A 124 33.64 -3.69 -59.06
C SER A 124 33.16 -2.32 -59.61
N THR A 125 33.79 -1.18 -59.21
CA THR A 125 33.97 0.06 -60.04
C THR A 125 32.73 0.98 -60.17
N SER A 126 32.70 2.33 -60.13
CA SER A 126 33.61 3.46 -59.84
C SER A 126 32.81 4.79 -59.96
N THR A 127 33.24 5.83 -59.24
CA THR A 127 33.31 7.28 -59.63
C THR A 127 32.16 7.98 -60.39
N SER A 128 31.65 9.09 -59.82
CA SER A 128 31.65 10.42 -60.49
C SER A 128 31.39 11.55 -59.49
N SER A 129 31.97 12.70 -59.80
CA SER A 129 32.19 13.87 -58.96
C SER A 129 31.14 14.98 -59.18
N ASP A 130 31.29 16.03 -58.36
CA ASP A 130 31.04 17.46 -58.60
C ASP A 130 29.77 18.13 -58.03
N ASP A 131 30.05 18.95 -57.01
CA ASP A 131 29.63 20.35 -56.78
C ASP A 131 28.15 20.70 -56.69
N ASP A 132 27.71 21.19 -55.51
CA ASP A 132 27.65 22.65 -55.27
C ASP A 132 27.27 22.97 -53.80
N ALA A 133 27.94 23.95 -53.23
CA ALA A 133 27.67 24.59 -51.93
C ALA A 133 27.96 26.09 -52.15
N PRO A 134 27.29 27.06 -51.48
CA PRO A 134 27.10 27.03 -50.02
C PRO A 134 25.79 27.69 -49.52
N THR A 135 25.45 27.50 -48.24
CA THR A 135 25.17 28.58 -47.28
C THR A 135 24.97 27.95 -45.88
N SER A 136 25.86 28.30 -44.96
CA SER A 136 25.73 28.17 -43.50
C SER A 136 25.49 29.61 -42.96
N PRO A 137 25.07 29.89 -41.70
CA PRO A 137 25.04 28.99 -40.55
C PRO A 137 23.78 29.12 -39.67
N GLN A 138 23.50 28.09 -38.85
CA GLN A 138 23.28 28.31 -37.43
C GLN A 138 23.32 26.97 -36.68
N SER A 139 24.39 26.86 -35.90
CA SER A 139 24.57 25.93 -34.80
C SER A 139 23.38 26.01 -33.82
N ASN A 140 22.68 24.90 -33.65
CA ASN A 140 22.00 24.63 -32.39
C ASN A 140 22.28 23.19 -31.98
N VAL A 141 23.31 23.05 -31.14
CA VAL A 141 23.50 21.93 -30.23
C VAL A 141 22.30 21.89 -29.29
N MET A 142 21.26 21.15 -29.68
CA MET A 142 20.22 20.73 -28.75
C MET A 142 20.54 19.31 -28.33
N ALA A 143 20.95 19.20 -27.07
CA ALA A 143 21.18 17.96 -26.37
C ALA A 143 20.06 16.96 -26.68
N CYS A 144 20.46 15.77 -27.14
CA CYS A 144 19.60 14.60 -27.12
C CYS A 144 19.40 14.22 -25.64
N GLU A 145 18.49 14.91 -24.97
CA GLU A 145 17.94 14.49 -23.69
C GLU A 145 17.12 13.23 -23.99
N ARG A 146 17.79 12.08 -23.94
CA ARG A 146 17.15 10.77 -24.00
C ARG A 146 16.07 10.76 -22.93
N ARG A 147 14.80 10.81 -23.33
CA ARG A 147 13.69 10.43 -22.44
C ARG A 147 13.79 8.93 -22.23
N SER A 148 14.69 8.52 -21.35
CA SER A 148 14.73 7.18 -20.80
C SER A 148 13.54 7.09 -19.86
N THR A 149 12.42 6.58 -20.36
CA THR A 149 11.36 6.06 -19.48
C THR A 149 11.88 4.75 -18.90
N ASP A 150 12.84 4.84 -17.96
CA ASP A 150 13.33 3.73 -17.16
C ASP A 150 12.26 3.37 -16.12
N VAL A 151 11.13 2.85 -16.60
CA VAL A 151 10.13 2.23 -15.73
C VAL A 151 10.82 1.03 -15.09
N VAL A 152 11.05 1.09 -13.78
CA VAL A 152 11.71 -0.01 -13.10
C VAL A 152 10.71 -1.15 -13.01
N TRP A 153 11.07 -2.32 -13.56
CA TRP A 153 10.23 -3.51 -13.56
C TRP A 153 9.50 -3.70 -12.22
N LEU A 154 8.18 -3.89 -12.22
CA LEU A 154 7.29 -3.99 -11.04
C LEU A 154 6.94 -2.66 -10.33
N LEU A 155 7.64 -1.57 -10.61
CA LEU A 155 7.28 -0.22 -10.16
C LEU A 155 6.61 0.51 -11.33
N GLU A 156 5.34 0.86 -11.20
CA GLU A 156 4.57 1.59 -12.22
C GLU A 156 5.07 3.03 -12.46
N LYS A 157 6.03 3.50 -11.65
CA LYS A 157 6.56 4.87 -11.69
C LYS A 157 8.08 4.86 -11.90
N SER A 158 8.60 5.93 -12.51
CA SER A 158 10.03 6.11 -12.73
C SER A 158 10.79 6.38 -11.41
N PRO A 159 12.09 6.04 -11.33
CA PRO A 159 12.94 6.38 -10.19
C PRO A 159 12.88 7.87 -9.91
N THR A 160 12.54 8.25 -8.68
CA THR A 160 12.43 9.66 -8.26
C THR A 160 13.56 10.00 -7.31
N SER A 161 14.13 11.20 -7.40
CA SER A 161 15.25 11.60 -6.55
C SER A 161 14.83 11.99 -5.12
N SER A 162 13.55 12.27 -4.88
CA SER A 162 12.99 12.72 -3.60
C SER A 162 11.60 12.15 -3.34
N PHE A 163 11.17 12.17 -2.07
CA PHE A 163 9.81 11.80 -1.69
C PHE A 163 8.84 12.93 -2.03
N LEU A 164 7.80 12.60 -2.77
CA LEU A 164 6.74 13.54 -3.13
C LEU A 164 5.56 13.37 -2.18
N GLY A 165 5.19 14.45 -1.49
CA GLY A 165 3.96 14.53 -0.74
C GLY A 165 4.11 14.81 0.75
N ASN A 166 2.95 14.95 1.38
CA ASN A 166 2.77 15.27 2.78
C ASN A 166 2.43 14.00 3.57
N ARG A 167 3.10 12.88 3.28
CA ARG A 167 2.75 11.56 3.86
C ARG A 167 4.01 10.77 4.16
N LEU A 168 3.92 9.78 5.04
CA LEU A 168 5.02 8.87 5.25
C LEU A 168 5.28 8.04 3.98
N PRO A 169 6.56 7.73 3.69
CA PRO A 169 6.93 7.11 2.43
C PRO A 169 6.44 5.65 2.38
N SER A 170 5.96 5.21 1.22
CA SER A 170 5.65 3.77 1.01
C SER A 170 6.90 2.96 0.72
N ARG A 171 6.81 1.64 0.86
CA ARG A 171 7.86 0.72 0.43
C ARG A 171 8.23 0.94 -1.04
N GLY A 172 7.26 1.15 -1.92
CA GLY A 172 7.48 1.46 -3.33
C GLY A 172 8.22 2.78 -3.58
N GLU A 173 7.86 3.85 -2.88
CA GLU A 173 8.55 5.14 -2.99
C GLU A 173 9.99 5.06 -2.48
N VAL A 174 10.23 4.37 -1.36
CA VAL A 174 11.58 4.15 -0.83
C VAL A 174 12.43 3.37 -1.83
N LEU A 175 11.85 2.34 -2.46
CA LEU A 175 12.53 1.56 -3.48
C LEU A 175 12.85 2.40 -4.73
N GLN A 176 11.94 3.28 -5.17
CA GLN A 176 12.19 4.21 -6.29
C GLN A 176 13.36 5.15 -6.01
N VAL A 177 13.38 5.76 -4.82
CA VAL A 177 14.47 6.65 -4.41
C VAL A 177 15.78 5.88 -4.31
N PHE A 178 15.77 4.67 -3.76
CA PHE A 178 16.97 3.82 -3.72
C PHE A 178 17.51 3.49 -5.12
N LEU A 179 16.62 3.08 -6.02
CA LEU A 179 16.97 2.75 -7.40
C LEU A 179 17.50 3.95 -8.18
N PHE A 180 17.04 5.17 -7.87
CA PHE A 180 17.61 6.39 -8.44
C PHE A 180 19.09 6.55 -8.07
N HIS A 181 19.44 6.47 -6.78
CA HIS A 181 20.83 6.58 -6.34
C HIS A 181 21.70 5.43 -6.87
N HIS A 182 21.17 4.21 -6.87
CA HIS A 182 21.94 3.04 -7.29
C HIS A 182 22.10 2.92 -8.81
N LYS A 183 21.04 3.11 -9.60
CA LYS A 183 21.08 2.91 -11.06
C LYS A 183 21.43 4.16 -11.85
N ILE A 184 20.94 5.33 -11.42
CA ILE A 184 21.16 6.60 -12.14
C ILE A 184 22.43 7.27 -11.64
N GLN A 185 22.58 7.43 -10.32
CA GLN A 185 23.78 8.06 -9.74
C GLN A 185 24.98 7.09 -9.61
N LYS A 186 24.79 5.80 -9.91
CA LYS A 186 25.82 4.75 -9.88
C LYS A 186 26.54 4.64 -8.53
N GLU A 187 25.85 4.96 -7.44
CA GLU A 187 26.38 4.79 -6.09
C GLU A 187 26.48 3.29 -5.74
N VAL A 188 27.47 2.96 -4.90
CA VAL A 188 27.60 1.63 -4.29
C VAL A 188 26.35 1.34 -3.45
N LEU A 189 25.89 0.09 -3.42
CA LEU A 189 24.65 -0.32 -2.72
C LEU A 189 24.52 0.26 -1.31
N PHE A 190 25.62 0.25 -0.54
CA PHE A 190 25.63 0.76 0.83
C PHE A 190 25.53 2.30 0.90
N ALA A 191 26.16 3.01 -0.03
CA ALA A 191 26.06 4.46 -0.13
C ALA A 191 24.65 4.89 -0.57
N ALA A 192 24.09 4.23 -1.59
CA ALA A 192 22.72 4.45 -2.04
C ALA A 192 21.70 4.21 -0.92
N ALA A 193 21.91 3.19 -0.09
CA ALA A 193 21.08 2.91 1.08
C ALA A 193 21.21 4.01 2.14
N ALA A 194 22.40 4.57 2.33
CA ALA A 194 22.62 5.69 3.24
C ALA A 194 21.91 6.97 2.77
N SER A 195 22.12 7.36 1.50
CA SER A 195 21.48 8.52 0.88
C SER A 195 19.95 8.41 0.93
N THR A 196 19.42 7.21 0.72
CA THR A 196 17.97 6.96 0.82
C THR A 196 17.49 7.00 2.27
N ALA A 197 18.22 6.41 3.21
CA ALA A 197 17.86 6.41 4.62
C ALA A 197 17.78 7.84 5.19
N GLU A 198 18.71 8.73 4.83
CA GLU A 198 18.69 10.13 5.26
C GLU A 198 17.42 10.85 4.79
N LYS A 199 17.04 10.66 3.53
CA LYS A 199 15.80 11.23 2.95
C LYS A 199 14.55 10.67 3.63
N VAL A 200 14.52 9.37 3.95
CA VAL A 200 13.40 8.76 4.68
C VAL A 200 13.31 9.37 6.07
N LEU A 201 14.42 9.47 6.79
CA LEU A 201 14.48 10.06 8.13
C LEU A 201 14.04 11.52 8.15
N GLU A 202 14.32 12.28 7.08
CA GLU A 202 13.82 13.65 6.95
C GLU A 202 12.30 13.73 6.91
N VAL A 203 11.64 12.86 6.14
CA VAL A 203 10.17 12.80 6.09
C VAL A 203 9.58 12.41 7.45
N TRP A 204 10.20 11.44 8.12
CA TRP A 204 9.75 11.00 9.44
C TRP A 204 9.99 12.03 10.55
N ARG A 205 11.07 12.81 10.47
CA ARG A 205 11.33 13.94 11.39
C ARG A 205 10.25 15.02 11.26
N ARG A 206 9.76 15.27 10.05
CA ARG A 206 8.63 16.19 9.80
C ARG A 206 7.32 15.69 10.40
N ALA A 207 7.16 14.37 10.53
CA ALA A 207 6.03 13.74 11.21
C ALA A 207 6.18 13.70 12.74
N ASN A 208 7.30 14.18 13.29
CA ASN A 208 7.57 14.24 14.72
C ASN A 208 7.48 12.87 15.44
N ILE A 209 7.73 11.78 14.69
CA ILE A 209 7.70 10.41 15.22
C ILE A 209 9.14 9.95 15.48
N PRO A 210 9.47 9.45 16.69
CA PRO A 210 10.75 8.84 16.99
C PRO A 210 11.03 7.66 16.05
N THR A 211 12.15 7.74 15.36
CA THR A 211 12.60 6.73 14.40
C THR A 211 13.60 5.78 15.05
N SER A 212 13.70 4.58 14.49
CA SER A 212 14.79 3.63 14.80
C SER A 212 16.13 4.12 14.25
N ASP A 213 17.23 3.54 14.72
CA ASP A 213 18.58 3.92 14.30
C ASP A 213 18.80 3.84 12.77
N VAL A 214 19.63 4.75 12.25
CA VAL A 214 20.00 4.83 10.82
C VAL A 214 20.47 3.47 10.27
N SER A 215 21.22 2.71 11.07
CA SER A 215 21.72 1.38 10.70
C SER A 215 20.60 0.37 10.48
N TRP A 216 19.53 0.44 11.28
CA TRP A 216 18.37 -0.44 11.12
C TRP A 216 17.58 -0.05 9.87
N VAL A 217 17.39 1.25 9.62
CA VAL A 217 16.74 1.76 8.40
C VAL A 217 17.49 1.30 7.14
N LYS A 218 18.82 1.42 7.13
CA LYS A 218 19.68 0.91 6.03
C LYS A 218 19.47 -0.58 5.77
N LYS A 219 19.49 -1.40 6.82
CA LYS A 219 19.25 -2.86 6.70
C LYS A 219 17.86 -3.14 6.12
N LYS A 220 16.84 -2.39 6.54
CA LYS A 220 15.47 -2.55 6.03
C LYS A 220 15.36 -2.19 4.54
N ILE A 221 16.02 -1.13 4.09
CA ILE A 221 16.08 -0.73 2.67
C ILE A 221 16.80 -1.81 1.83
N LEU A 222 17.93 -2.32 2.32
CA LEU A 222 18.68 -3.37 1.63
C LEU A 222 17.86 -4.65 1.48
N LYS A 223 17.16 -5.07 2.55
CA LYS A 223 16.25 -6.23 2.49
C LYS A 223 15.15 -6.06 1.45
N LEU A 224 14.56 -4.86 1.36
CA LEU A 224 13.56 -4.55 0.35
C LEU A 224 14.13 -4.66 -1.08
N TYR A 225 15.37 -4.22 -1.28
CA TYR A 225 16.06 -4.36 -2.56
C TYR A 225 16.44 -5.81 -2.89
N GLU A 226 16.81 -6.62 -1.90
CA GLU A 226 17.08 -8.05 -2.07
C GLU A 226 15.81 -8.82 -2.49
N GLU A 227 14.68 -8.55 -1.85
CA GLU A 227 13.36 -9.09 -2.22
C GLU A 227 13.01 -8.72 -3.67
N TYR A 228 13.16 -7.44 -4.02
CA TYR A 228 12.99 -6.94 -5.38
C TYR A 228 13.92 -7.63 -6.39
N GLY A 229 15.20 -7.76 -6.07
CA GLY A 229 16.21 -8.38 -6.91
C GLY A 229 15.98 -9.86 -7.12
N ALA A 230 15.53 -10.60 -6.10
CA ALA A 230 15.17 -12.00 -6.19
C ALA A 230 13.98 -12.20 -7.15
N LEU A 231 12.96 -11.34 -7.06
CA LEU A 231 11.83 -11.35 -7.99
C LEU A 231 12.26 -11.03 -9.42
N ALA A 232 13.14 -10.06 -9.60
CA ALA A 232 13.66 -9.66 -10.91
C ALA A 232 14.46 -10.78 -11.61
N LYS A 233 15.17 -11.64 -10.85
CA LYS A 233 15.84 -12.83 -11.40
C LYS A 233 14.87 -13.86 -11.97
N SER A 234 13.65 -13.93 -11.43
CA SER A 234 12.60 -14.86 -11.85
C SER A 234 11.61 -14.27 -12.88
N LYS A 235 11.94 -13.12 -13.49
CA LYS A 235 11.05 -12.39 -14.42
C LYS A 235 10.55 -13.21 -15.62
N SER A 236 11.32 -14.21 -16.04
CA SER A 236 10.98 -15.07 -17.19
C SER A 236 10.18 -16.32 -16.81
N ARG A 237 10.15 -16.71 -15.52
CA ARG A 237 9.48 -17.93 -15.07
C ARG A 237 8.03 -17.61 -14.65
N LYS A 238 7.08 -18.30 -15.27
CA LYS A 238 5.64 -18.21 -14.99
C LYS A 238 5.20 -19.46 -14.24
N THR A 239 5.48 -19.47 -12.93
CA THR A 239 4.99 -20.49 -12.00
C THR A 239 3.99 -19.80 -11.08
N GLU A 240 2.88 -20.46 -10.78
CA GLU A 240 1.81 -19.91 -9.94
C GLU A 240 2.34 -19.39 -8.59
N THR A 241 3.23 -20.13 -7.93
CA THR A 241 3.87 -19.70 -6.67
C THR A 241 4.69 -18.41 -6.82
N LEU A 242 5.34 -18.20 -7.99
CA LEU A 242 6.11 -16.98 -8.25
C LEU A 242 5.20 -15.81 -8.60
N GLU A 243 4.06 -16.06 -9.24
CA GLU A 243 3.04 -15.05 -9.51
C GLU A 243 2.38 -14.58 -8.21
N MET A 244 2.05 -15.50 -7.31
CA MET A 244 1.59 -15.18 -5.96
C MET A 244 2.61 -14.31 -5.22
N LYS A 245 3.90 -14.66 -5.25
CA LYS A 245 4.97 -13.84 -4.64
C LYS A 245 5.09 -12.46 -5.30
N ARG A 246 4.93 -12.36 -6.62
CA ARG A 246 4.91 -11.07 -7.34
C ARG A 246 3.69 -10.22 -6.96
N CYS A 247 2.52 -10.83 -6.77
CA CYS A 247 1.30 -10.16 -6.33
C CYS A 247 1.47 -9.63 -4.91
N ILE A 248 1.81 -10.51 -3.95
CA ILE A 248 2.05 -10.12 -2.55
C ILE A 248 3.09 -9.01 -2.45
N PHE A 249 4.18 -9.11 -3.21
CA PHE A 249 5.20 -8.07 -3.20
C PHE A 249 4.67 -6.76 -3.76
N ARG A 250 3.96 -6.79 -4.90
CA ARG A 250 3.34 -5.59 -5.52
C ARG A 250 2.37 -4.92 -4.55
N ASP A 251 1.53 -5.70 -3.88
CA ASP A 251 0.57 -5.18 -2.90
C ASP A 251 1.33 -4.57 -1.70
N SER A 252 2.40 -5.23 -1.24
CA SER A 252 3.27 -4.69 -0.18
C SER A 252 4.05 -3.42 -0.57
N LEU A 253 4.09 -3.02 -1.85
CA LEU A 253 4.75 -1.77 -2.25
C LEU A 253 3.92 -0.54 -1.88
N GLU A 254 2.61 -0.68 -1.72
CA GLU A 254 1.75 0.42 -1.27
C GLU A 254 1.82 0.62 0.25
N ASP A 255 2.16 -0.43 0.99
CA ASP A 255 2.30 -0.39 2.45
C ASP A 255 3.34 0.66 2.91
N MET A 256 3.05 1.28 4.06
CA MET A 256 3.92 2.24 4.72
C MET A 256 5.30 1.64 5.05
N PHE A 257 6.38 2.38 4.74
CA PHE A 257 7.71 1.99 5.15
C PHE A 257 7.96 2.31 6.63
N ASP A 258 7.47 1.45 7.52
CA ASP A 258 7.50 1.66 8.97
C ASP A 258 8.92 1.70 9.56
N ILE A 259 9.38 2.85 10.05
CA ILE A 259 10.65 2.98 10.76
C ILE A 259 10.49 3.53 12.17
N ALA A 260 9.28 3.49 12.73
CA ALA A 260 9.03 3.93 14.09
C ALA A 260 9.90 3.13 15.08
N HIS A 261 10.40 3.79 16.11
CA HIS A 261 11.02 3.09 17.22
C HIS A 261 9.97 2.24 17.95
N SER A 262 10.33 1.07 18.49
CA SER A 262 9.38 0.18 19.18
C SER A 262 8.67 0.85 20.36
N LYS A 263 9.35 1.79 21.03
CA LYS A 263 8.81 2.63 22.10
C LYS A 263 8.25 3.98 21.63
N ALA A 264 8.08 4.20 20.33
CA ALA A 264 7.56 5.46 19.82
C ALA A 264 6.17 5.77 20.41
N MET A 265 5.31 4.76 20.59
CA MET A 265 3.97 4.93 21.16
C MET A 265 3.94 5.27 22.67
N GLU A 266 5.06 5.02 23.36
CA GLU A 266 5.27 5.32 24.78
C GLU A 266 6.00 6.66 24.98
N ALA A 267 6.63 7.19 23.92
CA ALA A 267 7.26 8.49 23.96
C ALA A 267 6.20 9.60 24.14
N LYS A 268 6.60 10.73 24.73
CA LYS A 268 5.74 11.92 24.92
C LYS A 268 5.49 12.65 23.59
N ILE A 269 4.96 11.94 22.61
CA ILE A 269 4.53 12.47 21.32
C ILE A 269 3.15 13.11 21.52
N PRO A 270 2.84 14.22 20.84
CA PRO A 270 1.48 14.75 20.80
C PRO A 270 0.47 13.67 20.36
N GLU A 271 -0.70 13.65 21.01
CA GLU A 271 -1.76 12.68 20.69
C GLU A 271 -2.22 12.80 19.22
N GLU A 272 -2.10 13.98 18.63
CA GLU A 272 -2.41 14.25 17.21
C GLU A 272 -1.46 13.49 16.27
N ASP A 273 -0.15 13.53 16.56
CA ASP A 273 0.89 12.85 15.77
C ASP A 273 0.79 11.33 15.93
N LYS A 274 0.37 10.85 17.11
CA LYS A 274 0.10 9.43 17.38
C LYS A 274 -1.13 8.93 16.62
N ALA A 275 -2.22 9.70 16.64
CA ALA A 275 -3.43 9.38 15.87
C ALA A 275 -3.18 9.43 14.36
N PHE A 276 -2.35 10.38 13.89
CA PHE A 276 -1.90 10.44 12.51
C PHE A 276 -1.10 9.19 12.11
N PHE A 277 -0.19 8.75 12.99
CA PHE A 277 0.59 7.53 12.77
C PHE A 277 -0.29 6.28 12.66
N GLU A 278 -1.26 6.10 13.57
CA GLU A 278 -2.20 4.97 13.53
C GLU A 278 -3.08 5.00 12.28
N ALA A 279 -3.62 6.17 11.91
CA ALA A 279 -4.46 6.31 10.73
C ALA A 279 -3.70 6.00 9.42
N GLN A 280 -2.40 6.31 9.36
CA GLN A 280 -1.56 5.95 8.20
C GLN A 280 -1.21 4.46 8.13
N ARG A 281 -1.29 3.71 9.24
CA ARG A 281 -1.15 2.24 9.23
C ARG A 281 -2.40 1.56 8.69
N GLU A 282 -3.58 2.16 8.90
CA GLU A 282 -4.86 1.64 8.41
C GLU A 282 -5.10 1.99 6.93
N ASP A 283 -4.93 3.26 6.57
CA ASP A 283 -5.12 3.72 5.19
C ASP A 283 -4.19 4.91 4.89
N ARG A 284 -3.05 4.59 4.26
CA ARG A 284 -2.07 5.57 3.79
C ARG A 284 -2.66 6.54 2.76
N GLN A 285 -3.67 6.14 1.98
CA GLN A 285 -4.32 6.98 0.97
C GLN A 285 -5.26 8.04 1.57
N SER A 286 -5.82 7.80 2.75
CA SER A 286 -6.80 8.71 3.37
C SER A 286 -6.21 9.88 4.15
N CYS A 287 -4.96 9.77 4.61
CA CYS A 287 -4.37 10.70 5.58
C CYS A 287 -3.17 11.48 5.03
N SER A 288 -3.26 12.81 5.06
CA SER A 288 -2.21 13.75 4.64
C SER A 288 -1.80 14.65 5.80
N MET A 289 -0.50 14.91 5.98
CA MET A 289 0.08 15.80 7.01
C MET A 289 -0.56 17.21 7.00
N ALA A 290 -1.14 17.64 5.87
CA ALA A 290 -1.76 18.96 5.70
C ALA A 290 -3.30 18.98 5.87
N GLY A 291 -3.96 17.83 6.08
CA GLY A 291 -5.43 17.72 6.11
C GLY A 291 -6.03 17.30 7.45
N VAL A 292 -5.21 17.22 8.49
CA VAL A 292 -5.57 16.68 9.81
C VAL A 292 -6.58 17.57 10.54
N ASP A 293 -6.68 18.85 10.20
CA ASP A 293 -7.33 19.85 11.04
C ASP A 293 -8.84 19.66 11.29
N GLU A 294 -9.64 19.18 10.33
CA GLU A 294 -11.10 19.27 10.49
C GLU A 294 -11.77 17.96 10.94
N LYS A 295 -11.34 16.81 10.41
CA LYS A 295 -11.81 15.51 10.89
C LYS A 295 -11.30 15.21 12.29
N LEU A 296 -10.06 15.63 12.62
CA LEU A 296 -9.50 15.45 13.96
C LEU A 296 -10.18 16.36 14.98
N LYS A 297 -10.48 17.62 14.66
CA LYS A 297 -11.31 18.51 15.50
C LYS A 297 -12.66 17.87 15.79
N ARG A 298 -13.37 17.38 14.77
CA ARG A 298 -14.69 16.74 14.98
C ARG A 298 -14.61 15.47 15.83
N ALA A 299 -13.62 14.60 15.62
CA ALA A 299 -13.46 13.36 16.38
C ALA A 299 -13.02 13.59 17.83
N THR A 300 -12.11 14.54 18.06
CA THR A 300 -11.66 14.94 19.41
C THR A 300 -12.78 15.68 20.17
N GLU A 301 -13.52 16.57 19.51
CA GLU A 301 -14.71 17.23 20.03
C GLU A 301 -15.79 16.20 20.40
N GLU A 302 -16.00 15.17 19.57
CA GLU A 302 -16.96 14.11 19.85
C GLU A 302 -16.53 13.23 21.05
N LYS A 303 -15.25 12.87 21.14
CA LYS A 303 -14.68 12.17 22.32
C LYS A 303 -14.81 13.03 23.59
N ARG A 304 -14.50 14.33 23.51
CA ARG A 304 -14.66 15.31 24.60
C ARG A 304 -16.12 15.39 25.04
N ARG A 305 -17.06 15.46 24.09
CA ARG A 305 -18.50 15.50 24.34
C ARG A 305 -19.02 14.20 24.96
N LYS A 306 -18.52 13.03 24.52
CA LYS A 306 -18.85 11.73 25.13
C LYS A 306 -18.35 11.66 26.58
N ARG A 307 -17.13 12.13 26.85
CA ARG A 307 -16.56 12.19 28.21
C ARG A 307 -17.38 13.11 29.12
N GLN A 308 -17.73 14.31 28.65
CA GLN A 308 -18.58 15.25 29.40
C GLN A 308 -19.96 14.67 29.72
N ARG A 309 -20.59 13.97 28.77
CA ARG A 309 -21.87 13.29 29.00
C ARG A 309 -21.79 12.19 30.05
N MET A 310 -20.72 11.39 30.01
CA MET A 310 -20.48 10.35 31.00
C MET A 310 -20.24 10.94 32.39
N GLU A 311 -19.53 12.07 32.48
CA GLU A 311 -19.25 12.77 33.73
C GLU A 311 -20.49 13.49 34.29
N GLU A 312 -21.31 14.10 33.44
CA GLU A 312 -22.61 14.64 33.83
C GLU A 312 -23.58 13.54 34.30
N MET A 313 -23.61 12.39 33.61
CA MET A 313 -24.42 11.25 34.03
C MET A 313 -23.97 10.76 35.41
N LYS A 314 -22.67 10.57 35.63
CA LYS A 314 -22.12 10.23 36.95
C LYS A 314 -22.45 11.27 38.01
N LYS A 315 -22.41 12.56 37.68
CA LYS A 315 -22.74 13.65 38.62
C LYS A 315 -24.23 13.67 38.95
N LYS A 316 -25.10 13.37 37.98
CA LYS A 316 -26.56 13.23 38.19
C LYS A 316 -26.88 11.99 39.02
N ASP A 317 -26.21 10.87 38.77
CA ASP A 317 -26.38 9.65 39.56
C ASP A 317 -25.88 9.84 41.00
N ALA A 318 -24.76 10.54 41.19
CA ALA A 318 -24.25 10.92 42.51
C ALA A 318 -25.18 11.91 43.23
N ALA A 319 -25.75 12.89 42.52
CA ALA A 319 -26.71 13.84 43.09
C ALA A 319 -28.05 13.18 43.44
N ALA A 320 -28.52 12.22 42.65
CA ALA A 320 -29.71 11.41 42.94
C ALA A 320 -29.46 10.46 44.13
N SER A 321 -28.25 9.92 44.26
CA SER A 321 -27.85 9.12 45.42
C SER A 321 -27.70 9.97 46.70
N SER A 322 -27.23 11.22 46.58
CA SER A 322 -27.16 12.16 47.71
C SER A 322 -28.56 12.61 48.17
N SER A 323 -29.44 12.95 47.22
CA SER A 323 -30.79 13.45 47.56
C SER A 323 -31.72 12.38 48.11
N THR A 324 -31.51 11.11 47.74
CA THR A 324 -32.22 9.97 48.33
C THR A 324 -31.79 9.73 49.77
N LEU A 325 -30.49 9.82 50.07
CA LEU A 325 -29.97 9.77 51.45
C LEU A 325 -30.50 10.93 52.30
N ASP A 326 -30.51 12.16 51.78
CA ASP A 326 -31.04 13.33 52.50
C ASP A 326 -32.54 13.16 52.83
N ARG A 327 -33.31 12.57 51.91
CA ARG A 327 -34.74 12.26 52.12
C ARG A 327 -34.95 11.16 53.15
N ASP A 328 -34.15 10.10 53.11
CA ASP A 328 -34.25 8.96 54.03
C ASP A 328 -33.83 9.34 55.46
N VAL A 329 -32.84 10.23 55.61
CA VAL A 329 -32.45 10.80 56.90
C VAL A 329 -33.55 11.69 57.47
N ALA A 330 -34.18 12.55 56.66
CA ALA A 330 -35.30 13.38 57.10
C ALA A 330 -36.50 12.53 57.58
N LEU A 331 -36.86 11.48 56.83
CA LEU A 331 -37.93 10.56 57.21
C LEU A 331 -37.63 9.78 58.50
N ALA A 332 -36.36 9.50 58.82
CA ALA A 332 -35.99 8.82 60.06
C ALA A 332 -36.11 9.71 61.31
N LEU A 333 -35.95 11.03 61.13
CA LEU A 333 -36.06 12.03 62.20
C LEU A 333 -37.51 12.41 62.52
N ASP A 334 -38.41 12.30 61.53
CA ASP A 334 -39.84 12.65 61.67
C ASP A 334 -40.73 11.51 62.25
N LEU A 335 -40.19 10.32 62.48
CA LEU A 335 -40.94 9.20 63.07
C LEU A 335 -41.05 9.37 64.60
N ASP A 336 -42.21 9.09 65.19
CA ASP A 336 -42.51 9.36 66.60
C ASP A 336 -42.48 8.07 67.44
N SER A 337 -42.30 8.16 68.76
CA SER A 337 -41.87 7.05 69.63
C SER A 337 -42.91 5.92 69.86
N SER A 338 -43.30 5.20 68.81
CA SER A 338 -44.13 3.99 68.84
C SER A 338 -43.30 2.73 68.49
N GLU A 339 -43.63 1.58 69.08
CA GLU A 339 -42.96 0.29 68.83
C GLU A 339 -42.96 -0.12 67.34
N HIS A 340 -43.98 0.28 66.56
CA HIS A 340 -44.04 0.03 65.12
C HIS A 340 -42.99 0.85 64.34
N ASP A 341 -42.67 2.06 64.83
CA ASP A 341 -41.66 2.95 64.25
C ASP A 341 -40.24 2.49 64.55
N ARG A 342 -40.01 1.66 65.58
CA ARG A 342 -38.68 1.09 65.86
C ARG A 342 -38.20 0.15 64.77
N VAL A 343 -39.09 -0.70 64.24
CA VAL A 343 -38.74 -1.66 63.19
C VAL A 343 -38.40 -0.94 61.89
N ILE A 344 -39.20 0.07 61.53
CA ILE A 344 -38.98 0.90 60.34
C ILE A 344 -37.67 1.69 60.47
N ARG A 345 -37.42 2.33 61.62
CA ARG A 345 -36.15 3.01 61.89
C ARG A 345 -34.95 2.07 61.81
N MET A 346 -35.06 0.85 62.32
CA MET A 346 -33.97 -0.12 62.28
C MET A 346 -33.66 -0.58 60.86
N GLN A 347 -34.68 -0.73 60.00
CA GLN A 347 -34.49 -1.03 58.58
C GLN A 347 -33.87 0.14 57.79
N ILE A 348 -34.22 1.38 58.12
CA ILE A 348 -33.64 2.58 57.49
C ILE A 348 -32.19 2.75 57.93
N MET A 349 -31.91 2.63 59.24
CA MET A 349 -30.55 2.69 59.79
C MET A 349 -29.66 1.57 59.23
N GLY A 350 -30.21 0.37 59.01
CA GLY A 350 -29.51 -0.73 58.34
C GLY A 350 -29.07 -0.37 56.92
N ARG A 351 -29.95 0.27 56.13
CA ARG A 351 -29.61 0.74 54.78
C ARG A 351 -28.54 1.84 54.81
N ILE A 352 -28.60 2.78 55.76
CA ILE A 352 -27.60 3.84 55.92
C ILE A 352 -26.22 3.24 56.28
N LEU A 353 -26.16 2.29 57.22
CA LEU A 353 -24.91 1.62 57.61
C LEU A 353 -24.30 0.80 56.48
N GLU A 354 -25.12 0.09 55.70
CA GLU A 354 -24.68 -0.64 54.50
C GLU A 354 -24.04 0.31 53.48
N GLU A 355 -24.65 1.48 53.26
CA GLU A 355 -24.17 2.45 52.28
C GLU A 355 -22.87 3.13 52.72
N LEU A 356 -22.75 3.46 54.01
CA LEU A 356 -21.49 3.96 54.60
C LEU A 356 -20.37 2.92 54.53
N SER A 357 -20.68 1.64 54.70
CA SER A 357 -19.73 0.53 54.52
C SER A 357 -19.24 0.42 53.07
N LYS A 358 -20.13 0.60 52.08
CA LYS A 358 -19.75 0.61 50.66
C LYS A 358 -18.86 1.80 50.32
N GLN A 359 -19.19 3.00 50.80
CA GLN A 359 -18.36 4.19 50.61
C GLN A 359 -16.96 4.01 51.22
N THR A 360 -16.88 3.45 52.43
CA THR A 360 -15.59 3.18 53.11
C THR A 360 -14.74 2.14 52.35
N ARG A 361 -15.38 1.13 51.74
CA ARG A 361 -14.69 0.16 50.87
C ARG A 361 -14.17 0.83 49.60
N HIS A 362 -14.95 1.71 48.97
CA HIS A 362 -14.54 2.40 47.75
C HIS A 362 -13.36 3.36 47.98
N LEU A 363 -13.39 4.14 49.07
CA LEU A 363 -12.27 4.99 49.49
C LEU A 363 -10.98 4.19 49.74
N ASN A 364 -11.08 3.01 50.37
CA ASN A 364 -9.92 2.14 50.58
C ASN A 364 -9.39 1.52 49.29
N THR A 365 -10.25 1.20 48.32
CA THR A 365 -9.81 0.72 47.00
C THR A 365 -9.09 1.80 46.22
N ASP A 366 -9.59 3.05 46.30
CA ASP A 366 -8.99 4.19 45.62
C ASP A 366 -7.64 4.59 46.24
N LEU A 367 -7.51 4.49 47.57
CA LEU A 367 -6.21 4.67 48.23
C LEU A 367 -5.20 3.60 47.82
N ARG A 368 -5.63 2.34 47.68
CA ARG A 368 -4.76 1.23 47.25
C ARG A 368 -4.32 1.36 45.80
N THR A 369 -5.21 1.75 44.89
CA THR A 369 -4.86 1.95 43.48
C THR A 369 -3.96 3.16 43.29
N SER A 370 -4.21 4.26 44.01
CA SER A 370 -3.35 5.45 44.02
C SER A 370 -1.95 5.15 44.55
N ASN A 371 -1.84 4.45 45.69
CA ASN A 371 -0.54 4.01 46.22
C ASN A 371 0.17 3.00 45.30
N SER A 372 -0.56 2.11 44.63
CA SER A 372 0.02 1.19 43.65
C SER A 372 0.57 1.93 42.42
N GLN A 373 -0.11 2.97 41.95
CA GLN A 373 0.37 3.80 40.83
C GLN A 373 1.58 4.65 41.23
N ALA A 374 1.57 5.21 42.44
CA ALA A 374 2.71 5.93 43.00
C ALA A 374 3.94 5.01 43.14
N PHE A 375 3.77 3.80 43.65
CA PHE A 375 4.86 2.82 43.76
C PHE A 375 5.42 2.40 42.41
N LYS A 376 4.55 2.11 41.42
CA LYS A 376 4.99 1.82 40.04
C LYS A 376 5.77 2.98 39.43
N SER A 377 5.34 4.22 39.67
CA SER A 377 6.04 5.41 39.19
C SER A 377 7.41 5.60 39.85
N GLN A 378 7.53 5.31 41.14
CA GLN A 378 8.79 5.37 41.89
C GLN A 378 9.78 4.29 41.43
N VAL A 379 9.32 3.06 41.20
CA VAL A 379 10.15 1.94 40.73
C VAL A 379 10.72 2.19 39.33
N ILE A 380 9.94 2.81 38.45
CA ILE A 380 10.38 3.23 37.11
C ILE A 380 11.46 4.32 37.20
N GLN A 381 11.33 5.28 38.13
CA GLN A 381 12.35 6.32 38.34
C GLN A 381 13.67 5.79 38.89
N ILE A 382 13.64 4.75 39.74
CA ILE A 382 14.86 4.17 40.34
C ILE A 382 15.63 3.32 39.32
N HIS A 383 14.94 2.54 38.47
CA HIS A 383 15.59 1.73 37.43
C HIS A 383 16.10 2.56 36.23
N GLY A 384 15.60 3.78 36.03
CA GLY A 384 16.10 4.72 35.01
C GLY A 384 17.38 5.47 35.39
N ARG A 385 17.88 5.33 36.63
CA ARG A 385 19.06 6.05 37.15
C ARG A 385 20.33 5.19 37.29
N SER A 386 20.27 3.90 36.96
CA SER A 386 21.36 2.94 37.16
C SER A 386 21.92 2.31 35.88
N ASN A 387 21.81 3.00 34.74
CA ASN A 387 22.56 2.68 33.51
C ASN A 387 23.37 3.89 33.06
#